data_AF-A0A3S1FGS2-F1
#
_entry.id   AF-A0A3S1FGS2-F1
#
_cell.length_a   1.000
_cell.length_b   1.000
_cell.length_c   1.000
_cell.angle_alpha   90.00
_cell.angle_beta   90.00
_cell.angle_gamma   90.00
#
_symmetry.space_group_name_H-M   'P 1'
#
loop_
_entity.id
_entity.type
_entity.pdbx_description
1 polymer ?
#
loop_
_entity_poly.entity_id
_entity_poly.type
_entity_poly.pdbx_seq_one_letter_code
_entity_poly.pdbx_strand_id
1 'polypeptide(L)' 'MNASRLIKLKTVLEYCAFSRATLYRQIKAGHFPEPIRLTGGLDDANTASRSVAWREEEIQQWIANRQKVPLSETRKN' A
#
# COMPACT_ATOMS: atom_id res chain seq x y z
N MET A 1 -8.44 -11.25 -17.65
CA MET A 1 -8.44 -11.99 -16.38
C MET A 1 -7.34 -11.38 -15.52
N ASN A 2 -7.69 -10.56 -14.54
CA ASN A 2 -6.69 -9.92 -13.69
C ASN A 2 -6.21 -10.96 -12.67
N ALA A 3 -4.96 -11.39 -12.81
CA ALA A 3 -4.35 -12.31 -11.87
C ALA A 3 -4.34 -11.67 -10.48
N SER A 4 -5.00 -12.30 -9.50
CA SER A 4 -5.02 -11.85 -8.10
C SER A 4 -3.65 -12.09 -7.44
N ARG A 5 -2.65 -11.35 -7.88
CA ARG A 5 -1.28 -11.43 -7.36
C ARG A 5 -1.18 -10.64 -6.06
N LEU A 6 -0.55 -11.25 -5.06
CA LEU A 6 -0.21 -10.59 -3.80
C LEU A 6 1.26 -10.15 -3.82
N ILE A 7 1.51 -8.92 -3.42
CA ILE A 7 2.85 -8.34 -3.34
C ILE A 7 3.23 -8.03 -1.89
N LYS A 8 4.50 -8.30 -1.56
CA LYS A 8 5.04 -8.06 -0.21
C LYS A 8 5.40 -6.59 -0.02
N LEU A 9 5.56 -6.19 1.23
CA LEU A 9 5.97 -4.84 1.63
C LEU A 9 7.15 -4.29 0.80
N LYS A 10 8.20 -5.08 0.57
CA LYS A 10 9.37 -4.62 -0.21
C LYS A 10 8.97 -4.12 -1.61
N THR A 11 8.16 -4.89 -2.33
CA THR A 11 7.66 -4.54 -3.66
C THR A 11 6.75 -3.32 -3.63
N VAL A 12 5.89 -3.19 -2.61
CA VAL A 12 5.04 -2.00 -2.44
C VAL A 12 5.87 -0.72 -2.27
N LEU A 13 6.94 -0.78 -1.48
CA LEU A 13 7.85 0.36 -1.29
C LEU A 13 8.58 0.74 -2.57
N GLU A 14 9.01 -0.26 -3.36
CA GLU A 14 9.62 -0.06 -4.67
C GLU A 14 8.65 0.61 -5.65
N TYR A 15 7.37 0.21 -5.66
CA TYR A 15 6.35 0.79 -6.55
C TYR A 15 5.97 2.21 -6.17
N CYS A 16 5.87 2.51 -4.87
CA CYS A 16 5.38 3.80 -4.39
C CYS A 16 6.50 4.80 -4.10
N ALA A 17 7.77 4.39 -4.20
CA ALA A 17 8.94 5.16 -3.78
C ALA A 17 8.82 5.72 -2.35
N PHE A 18 8.21 4.94 -1.44
CA PHE A 18 7.98 5.34 -0.05
C PHE A 18 8.97 4.69 0.90
N SER A 19 9.27 5.38 2.01
CA SER A 19 9.83 4.73 3.18
C SER A 19 8.76 3.92 3.91
N ARG A 20 9.18 2.89 4.66
CA ARG A 20 8.26 2.08 5.50
C ARG A 20 7.43 2.96 6.44
N ALA A 21 8.07 3.94 7.07
CA ALA A 21 7.39 4.85 7.99
C ALA A 21 6.30 5.66 7.27
N THR A 22 6.59 6.19 6.07
CA THR A 22 5.60 6.92 5.27
C THR A 22 4.45 6.03 4.84
N LEU A 23 4.73 4.80 4.40
CA LEU A 23 3.68 3.85 4.05
C LEU A 23 2.70 3.64 5.21
N TYR A 24 3.21 3.32 6.41
CA TYR A 24 2.35 3.10 7.57
C TYR A 24 1.60 4.35 8.03
N ARG A 25 2.20 5.55 7.92
CA ARG A 25 1.46 6.81 8.17
C ARG A 25 0.31 6.98 7.19
N GLN A 26 0.53 6.69 5.91
CA GLN A 26 -0.51 6.83 4.88
C GLN A 26 -1.62 5.79 5.06
N ILE A 27 -1.28 4.56 5.46
CA ILE A 27 -2.28 3.54 5.83
C ILE A 27 -3.10 4.02 7.03
N LYS A 28 -2.45 4.48 8.10
CA LYS A 28 -3.14 5.01 9.29
C LYS A 28 -4.01 6.22 8.97
N ALA A 29 -3.62 7.05 8.01
CA ALA A 29 -4.39 8.19 7.54
C ALA A 29 -5.55 7.81 6.58
N GLY A 30 -5.71 6.54 6.22
CA GLY A 30 -6.71 6.10 5.24
C GLY A 30 -6.40 6.50 3.79
N HIS A 31 -5.17 6.94 3.52
CA HIS A 31 -4.73 7.40 2.20
C HIS A 31 -4.05 6.32 1.37
N PHE A 32 -3.90 5.10 1.89
CA PHE A 32 -3.23 3.97 1.25
C PHE A 32 -3.98 2.67 1.54
N PRO A 33 -4.04 1.71 0.59
CA PRO A 33 -4.72 0.42 0.79
C PRO A 33 -4.20 -0.36 2.02
N GLU A 34 -5.11 -0.99 2.74
CA GLU A 34 -4.76 -1.80 3.91
C GLU A 34 -4.12 -3.14 3.51
N PRO A 35 -3.18 -3.67 4.32
CA PRO A 35 -2.59 -4.98 4.09
C PRO A 35 -3.57 -6.13 4.39
N ILE A 36 -3.48 -7.19 3.59
CA ILE A 36 -4.07 -8.49 3.85
C ILE A 36 -3.11 -9.33 4.70
N ARG A 37 -3.62 -9.92 5.77
CA ARG A 37 -2.86 -10.89 6.59
C ARG A 37 -2.74 -12.21 5.84
N LEU A 38 -1.53 -12.75 5.75
CA LEU A 38 -1.25 -13.99 5.01
C LEU A 38 -1.29 -15.24 5.88
N THR A 39 -1.10 -15.09 7.19
CA THR A 39 -1.06 -16.20 8.14
C THR A 39 -1.88 -15.82 9.38
N GLY A 40 -2.22 -16.81 10.21
CA GLY A 40 -3.12 -16.68 11.37
C GLY A 40 -4.48 -17.31 11.05
N GLY A 41 -4.73 -18.50 11.59
CA GLY A 41 -6.01 -19.20 11.46
C GLY A 41 -7.10 -18.54 12.29
N LEU A 42 -8.37 -18.79 11.93
CA LEU A 42 -9.54 -18.32 12.71
C LEU A 42 -9.59 -18.90 14.14
N ASP A 43 -8.78 -19.91 14.41
CA ASP A 43 -8.84 -20.85 15.52
C ASP A 43 -7.72 -20.67 16.56
N ASP A 44 -6.68 -19.88 16.26
CA ASP A 44 -5.64 -19.51 17.23
C ASP A 44 -5.41 -18.00 17.22
N ALA A 45 -6.20 -17.30 18.03
CA ALA A 45 -6.08 -15.86 18.27
C ALA A 45 -4.71 -15.44 18.84
N ASN A 46 -3.87 -16.40 19.26
CA ASN A 46 -2.56 -16.13 19.86
C ASN A 46 -1.41 -16.19 18.83
N THR A 47 -1.64 -16.76 17.65
CA THR A 47 -0.66 -16.70 16.55
C THR A 47 -0.77 -15.37 15.83
N ALA A 48 -0.16 -14.34 16.42
CA ALA A 48 -0.01 -13.00 15.84
C ALA A 48 0.89 -13.06 14.60
N SER A 49 0.27 -13.38 13.47
CA SER A 49 0.97 -13.45 12.20
C SER A 49 1.40 -12.08 11.70
N ARG A 50 2.73 -11.93 11.58
CA ARG A 50 3.39 -10.70 11.13
C ARG A 50 3.48 -10.58 9.60
N SER A 51 3.08 -11.63 8.88
CA SER A 51 3.17 -11.68 7.43
C SER A 51 1.95 -11.03 6.80
N VAL A 52 2.19 -9.96 6.04
CA VAL A 52 1.17 -9.19 5.31
C VAL A 52 1.56 -9.01 3.84
N ALA A 53 0.55 -8.84 3.00
CA ALA A 53 0.70 -8.49 1.59
C ALA A 53 -0.43 -7.58 1.11
N TRP A 54 -0.30 -7.06 -0.10
CA TRP A 54 -1.32 -6.25 -0.77
C TRP A 54 -1.70 -6.87 -2.09
N ARG A 55 -2.93 -6.63 -2.57
CA ARG A 55 -3.28 -6.98 -3.94
C ARG A 55 -2.55 -6.04 -4.88
N GLU A 56 -1.89 -6.61 -5.88
CA GLU A 56 -1.16 -5.83 -6.88
C GLU A 56 -2.09 -4.83 -7.60
N GLU A 57 -3.31 -5.26 -7.91
CA GLU A 57 -4.33 -4.43 -8.57
C GLU A 57 -4.72 -3.19 -7.75
N GLU A 58 -4.87 -3.32 -6.43
CA GLU A 58 -5.20 -2.19 -5.54
C GLU A 58 -4.07 -1.16 -5.50
N ILE A 59 -2.82 -1.64 -5.47
CA ILE A 59 -1.65 -0.75 -5.50
C ILE A 59 -1.55 -0.06 -6.86
N GLN A 60 -1.72 -0.77 -7.97
CA GLN A 60 -1.69 -0.18 -9.30
C GLN A 60 -2.81 0.86 -9.49
N GLN A 61 -4.03 0.56 -9.04
CA GLN A 61 -5.15 1.50 -9.10
C GLN A 61 -4.90 2.73 -8.23
N TRP A 62 -4.33 2.54 -7.03
CA TRP A 62 -3.93 3.65 -6.17
C TRP A 62 -2.89 4.56 -6.83
N ILE A 63 -1.91 3.99 -7.54
CA ILE A 63 -0.89 4.75 -8.30
C ILE A 63 -1.56 5.52 -9.44
N ALA A 64 -2.44 4.86 -10.22
CA ALA A 64 -3.12 5.46 -11.36
C ALA A 64 -4.01 6.65 -10.98
N ASN A 65 -4.58 6.64 -9.78
CA ASN A 65 -5.42 7.71 -9.26
C ASN A 65 -4.62 8.93 -8.73
N ARG A 66 -3.28 8.90 -8.72
CA ARG A 66 -2.48 10.03 -8.24
C ARG A 66 -2.43 11.16 -9.27
N GLN A 67 -2.67 12.37 -8.80
CA GLN A 67 -2.64 13.57 -9.61
C GLN A 67 -1.20 14.04 -9.83
N LYS A 68 -0.93 14.52 -11.04
CA LYS A 68 0.31 15.22 -11.34
C LYS A 68 0.30 16.57 -10.63
N VAL A 69 1.38 16.91 -9.96
CA VAL A 69 1.57 18.25 -9.39
C VAL A 69 2.12 19.16 -10.48
N PRO A 70 1.40 20.20 -10.94
CA PRO A 70 1.92 21.14 -11.93
C PRO A 70 2.98 22.02 -11.27
N LEU A 71 4.25 21.77 -11.60
CA LEU A 71 5.37 22.57 -11.09
C LEU A 71 5.42 23.99 -11.69
N SER A 72 4.66 24.25 -12.76
CA SER A 72 4.64 25.53 -13.48
C SER A 72 3.74 26.61 -12.86
N GLU A 73 2.83 26.26 -11.93
CA GLU A 73 1.84 27.21 -11.40
C GLU A 73 2.12 27.69 -9.97
N THR A 74 3.17 27.19 -9.32
CA THR A 74 3.49 27.58 -7.94
C THR A 74 4.45 28.79 -7.90
N ARG A 75 3.91 29.97 -8.22
CA ARG A 75 4.31 31.24 -7.59
C ARG A 75 3.23 32.30 -7.77
N LYS A 76 2.22 32.27 -6.91
CA LYS A 76 1.42 33.45 -6.56
C LYS A 76 1.29 33.50 -5.05
N ASN A 77 2.24 34.20 -4.44
CA ASN A 77 2.11 35.17 -3.36
C ASN A 77 3.51 35.53 -2.88
#